data_AF-A0A7X8USK3-F1
#
_entry.id   AF-A0A7X8USK3-F1
#
_cell.length_a   1.000
_cell.length_b   1.000
_cell.length_c   1.000
_cell.angle_alpha   90.00
_cell.angle_beta   90.00
_cell.angle_gamma   90.00
#
_symmetry.space_group_name_H-M   'P 1'
#
loop_
_entity.id
_entity.type
_entity.pdbx_description
1 polymer ?
#
loop_
_entity_poly.entity_id
_entity_poly.type
_entity_poly.pdbx_seq_one_letter_code
_entity_poly.pdbx_strand_id
1 'polypeptide(L)'
;MTGLRQYQRTSPNRPLAGHRSADGRGRRNLFRLLGWNVVMIIGIAGCTIQIPSADSLFSVGTPFVLSGTTTLSGGCLVWIGDNGITYYLYQDAKMENELFDRVVTPGVTSRLKLVTRTDLTAACHNGPFVEVLDVLEIVE
;
A
#
# COMPACT_ATOMS: atom_id res chain seq x y z
N MET A 1 -17.75 30.51 22.84
CA MET A 1 -18.57 31.22 21.84
C MET A 1 -18.06 30.81 20.47
N THR A 2 -18.64 29.75 19.88
CA THR A 2 -19.63 29.79 18.76
C THR A 2 -19.00 30.23 17.43
N GLY A 3 -19.02 29.45 16.35
CA GLY A 3 -19.75 28.21 16.12
C GLY A 3 -19.49 27.56 14.75
N LEU A 4 -19.95 26.31 14.69
CA LEU A 4 -20.18 25.46 13.53
C LEU A 4 -21.09 26.14 12.49
N ARG A 5 -20.91 25.82 11.20
CA ARG A 5 -22.03 25.66 10.26
C ARG A 5 -21.72 24.63 9.18
N GLN A 6 -22.21 23.42 9.44
CA GLN A 6 -22.61 22.43 8.43
C GLN A 6 -23.63 23.06 7.47
N TYR A 7 -23.48 22.84 6.17
CA TYR A 7 -24.57 22.97 5.21
C TYR A 7 -25.03 21.58 4.79
N GLN A 8 -26.04 21.07 5.51
CA GLN A 8 -26.97 20.06 5.02
C GLN A 8 -28.15 20.81 4.39
N ARG A 9 -28.50 20.50 3.14
CA ARG A 9 -29.87 20.68 2.64
C ARG A 9 -30.38 19.36 2.06
N THR A 10 -31.48 18.94 2.64
CA THR A 10 -32.32 17.78 2.41
C THR A 10 -33.11 17.86 1.09
N SER A 11 -33.16 16.72 0.36
CA SER A 11 -34.30 16.00 -0.29
C SER A 11 -35.70 16.69 -0.33
N PRO A 12 -36.68 16.39 -1.24
CA PRO A 12 -37.06 15.03 -1.71
C PRO A 12 -37.83 14.81 -3.07
N ASN A 13 -37.95 13.52 -3.48
CA ASN A 13 -39.08 12.84 -4.21
C ASN A 13 -39.51 13.34 -5.62
N ARG A 14 -39.87 12.56 -6.65
CA ARG A 14 -40.34 11.16 -6.85
C ARG A 14 -40.37 10.84 -8.39
N PRO A 15 -40.65 9.58 -8.81
CA PRO A 15 -40.40 9.03 -10.15
C PRO A 15 -41.63 9.02 -11.09
N LEU A 16 -41.42 8.84 -12.40
CA LEU A 16 -42.45 8.42 -13.35
C LEU A 16 -41.88 7.43 -14.38
N ALA A 17 -42.56 6.28 -14.46
CA ALA A 17 -42.33 5.18 -15.38
C ALA A 17 -42.85 5.49 -16.80
N GLY A 18 -42.30 4.83 -17.82
CA GLY A 18 -42.84 4.90 -19.18
C GLY A 18 -42.12 4.08 -20.25
N HIS A 19 -42.61 2.86 -20.47
CA HIS A 19 -42.75 2.13 -21.75
C HIS A 19 -41.55 1.55 -22.54
N ARG A 20 -41.56 0.21 -22.59
CA ARG A 20 -41.25 -0.75 -23.68
C ARG A 20 -40.65 -0.21 -25.00
N SER A 21 -39.59 -0.87 -25.48
CA SER A 21 -39.68 -1.77 -26.65
C SER A 21 -38.38 -2.57 -26.83
N ALA A 22 -38.51 -3.88 -27.03
CA ALA A 22 -37.45 -4.74 -27.55
C ALA A 22 -37.27 -4.47 -29.05
N ASP A 23 -36.04 -4.51 -29.57
CA ASP A 23 -35.63 -5.40 -30.68
C ASP A 23 -34.16 -5.23 -31.09
N GLY A 24 -33.57 -6.27 -31.66
CA GLY A 24 -32.67 -6.10 -32.81
C GLY A 24 -31.14 -5.93 -32.60
N ARG A 25 -30.47 -7.03 -32.23
CA ARG A 25 -29.22 -7.56 -32.84
C ARG A 25 -28.46 -6.64 -33.85
N GLY A 26 -27.27 -6.16 -33.47
CA GLY A 26 -26.44 -5.31 -34.38
C GLY A 26 -24.97 -5.12 -33.97
N ARG A 27 -24.19 -6.20 -34.06
CA ARG A 27 -22.72 -6.29 -34.19
C ARG A 27 -22.04 -5.02 -34.74
N ARG A 28 -21.07 -4.44 -34.01
CA ARG A 28 -19.88 -3.75 -34.56
C ARG A 28 -18.86 -3.44 -33.46
N ASN A 29 -17.68 -4.00 -33.63
CA ASN A 29 -16.46 -3.73 -32.87
C ASN A 29 -16.19 -2.23 -32.80
N LEU A 30 -16.07 -1.68 -31.59
CA LEU A 30 -15.33 -0.45 -31.37
C LEU A 30 -14.27 -0.73 -30.31
N PHE A 31 -13.05 -0.91 -30.78
CA PHE A 31 -11.83 -0.80 -30.01
C PHE A 31 -11.92 0.42 -29.09
N ARG A 32 -11.98 0.19 -27.78
CA ARG A 32 -11.43 1.10 -26.78
C ARG A 32 -10.30 0.39 -26.06
N LEU A 33 -9.16 0.38 -26.75
CA LEU A 33 -7.85 0.40 -26.14
C LEU A 33 -7.79 1.59 -25.18
N LEU A 34 -7.62 1.31 -23.88
CA LEU A 34 -6.75 2.02 -22.93
C LEU A 34 -7.16 1.60 -21.51
N GLY A 35 -6.58 0.49 -21.09
CA GLY A 35 -6.66 -0.08 -19.75
C GLY A 35 -5.63 -1.18 -19.66
N TRP A 36 -4.38 -0.84 -19.99
CA TRP A 36 -3.28 -1.78 -20.17
C TRP A 36 -2.76 -2.23 -18.80
N ASN A 37 -3.50 -3.13 -18.13
CA ASN A 37 -2.92 -4.02 -17.14
C ASN A 37 -2.47 -5.27 -17.89
N VAL A 38 -1.20 -5.34 -18.29
CA VAL A 38 -0.61 -6.57 -18.80
C VAL A 38 -0.51 -7.56 -17.65
N VAL A 39 -1.57 -8.33 -17.43
CA VAL A 39 -1.44 -9.59 -16.69
C VAL A 39 -0.74 -10.56 -17.63
N MET A 40 0.58 -10.69 -17.47
CA MET A 40 1.37 -11.70 -18.18
C MET A 40 1.06 -13.07 -17.56
N ILE A 41 0.03 -13.74 -18.09
CA ILE A 41 -0.29 -15.12 -17.71
C ILE A 41 0.70 -16.02 -18.45
N ILE A 42 1.79 -16.42 -17.78
CA ILE A 42 2.66 -17.50 -18.26
C ILE A 42 1.93 -18.82 -17.96
N GLY A 43 1.15 -19.29 -18.94
CA GLY A 43 0.45 -20.57 -18.86
C GLY A 43 1.41 -21.74 -19.09
N ILE A 44 2.02 -22.25 -18.02
CA ILE A 44 2.59 -23.59 -17.98
C ILE A 44 1.51 -24.54 -17.48
N ALA A 45 1.18 -25.56 -18.28
CA ALA A 45 0.20 -26.56 -17.95
C ALA A 45 0.48 -27.19 -16.58
N GLY A 46 -0.49 -27.13 -15.67
CA GLY A 46 -0.51 -27.96 -14.47
C GLY A 46 0.18 -27.40 -13.22
N CYS A 47 -0.01 -26.11 -12.91
CA CYS A 47 -0.15 -25.57 -11.55
C CYS A 47 -0.13 -24.04 -11.67
N THR A 48 -1.28 -23.39 -11.49
CA THR A 48 -1.30 -21.95 -11.23
C THR A 48 -0.79 -21.74 -9.80
N ILE A 49 0.52 -21.59 -9.65
CA ILE A 49 1.06 -20.96 -8.45
C ILE A 49 0.68 -19.50 -8.56
N GLN A 50 -0.44 -19.12 -7.97
CA GLN A 50 -0.63 -17.73 -7.57
C GLN A 50 0.49 -17.46 -6.57
N ILE A 51 1.54 -16.79 -7.02
CA ILE A 51 2.46 -16.12 -6.09
C ILE A 51 1.57 -15.04 -5.48
N PRO A 52 1.15 -15.16 -4.20
CA PRO A 52 0.46 -14.05 -3.58
C PRO A 52 1.41 -12.86 -3.69
N SER A 53 0.91 -11.73 -4.19
CA SER A 53 1.63 -10.48 -4.05
C SER A 53 2.09 -10.39 -2.60
N ALA A 54 3.38 -10.08 -2.41
CA ALA A 54 4.08 -10.15 -1.13
C ALA A 54 3.44 -9.28 -0.02
N ASP A 55 2.40 -8.52 -0.36
CA ASP A 55 1.52 -7.76 0.52
C ASP A 55 0.83 -8.60 1.61
N SER A 56 0.80 -9.94 1.49
CA SER A 56 0.05 -10.82 2.41
C SER A 56 0.90 -11.67 3.36
N LEU A 57 2.23 -11.52 3.35
CA LEU A 57 3.11 -12.29 4.25
C LEU A 57 3.18 -11.75 5.69
N PHE A 58 2.62 -10.56 5.95
CA PHE A 58 2.60 -9.97 7.29
C PHE A 58 1.17 -9.85 7.79
N SER A 59 0.87 -10.58 8.87
CA SER A 59 -0.35 -10.36 9.64
C SER A 59 -0.27 -8.95 10.24
N VAL A 60 -1.13 -8.05 9.76
CA VAL A 60 -1.29 -6.69 10.29
C VAL A 60 -1.39 -6.74 11.81
N GLY A 61 -0.62 -5.90 12.50
CA GLY A 61 -0.63 -5.82 13.96
C GLY A 61 0.21 -6.86 14.71
N THR A 62 0.78 -7.88 14.05
CA THR A 62 1.72 -8.80 14.72
C THR A 62 3.15 -8.31 14.58
N PRO A 63 3.89 -8.06 15.67
CA PRO A 63 5.28 -7.66 15.58
C PRO A 63 6.15 -8.76 14.98
N PHE A 64 7.08 -8.40 14.11
CA PHE A 64 8.08 -9.28 13.52
C PHE A 64 9.46 -8.65 13.56
N VAL A 65 10.51 -9.46 13.41
CA VAL A 65 11.90 -8.98 13.37
C VAL A 65 12.45 -9.22 11.99
N LEU A 66 13.06 -8.19 11.40
CA LEU A 66 13.66 -8.27 10.07
C LEU A 66 14.91 -7.39 10.01
N SER A 67 15.90 -7.86 9.27
CA SER A 67 17.09 -7.09 8.91
C SER A 67 16.92 -6.48 7.52
N GLY A 68 17.59 -5.37 7.26
CA GLY A 68 17.52 -4.68 5.98
C GLY A 68 18.33 -3.40 5.96
N THR A 69 18.35 -2.74 4.80
CA THR A 69 19.18 -1.56 4.54
C THR A 69 18.34 -0.38 4.07
N THR A 70 18.59 0.80 4.63
CA THR A 70 17.96 2.03 4.17
C THR A 70 18.60 2.54 2.89
N THR A 71 17.79 2.99 1.94
CA THR A 71 18.24 3.58 0.67
C THR A 71 17.33 4.71 0.21
N LEU A 72 17.83 5.53 -0.72
CA LEU A 72 17.06 6.56 -1.41
C LEU A 72 16.57 5.99 -2.74
N SER A 73 15.25 5.81 -2.87
CA SER A 73 14.62 5.34 -4.10
C SER A 73 13.56 6.32 -4.56
N GLY A 74 13.69 6.85 -5.79
CA GLY A 74 12.74 7.80 -6.35
C GLY A 74 12.60 9.11 -5.54
N GLY A 75 13.62 9.49 -4.77
CA GLY A 75 13.59 10.65 -3.89
C GLY A 75 12.96 10.40 -2.51
N CYS A 76 12.60 9.15 -2.20
CA CYS A 76 11.99 8.78 -0.92
C CYS A 76 12.91 7.82 -0.17
N LEU A 77 13.02 8.01 1.14
CA LEU A 77 13.74 7.08 2.02
C LEU A 77 12.91 5.80 2.16
N VAL A 78 13.52 4.67 1.82
CA VAL A 78 12.91 3.34 1.90
C VAL A 78 13.87 2.38 2.58
N TRP A 79 13.34 1.37 3.24
CA TRP A 79 14.13 0.34 3.89
C TRP A 79 13.87 -1.00 3.21
N ILE A 80 14.89 -1.60 2.61
CA ILE A 80 14.78 -2.86 1.89
C ILE A 80 15.14 -3.98 2.84
N GLY A 81 14.15 -4.80 3.20
CA GLY A 81 14.37 -5.96 4.05
C GLY A 81 15.16 -7.05 3.32
N ASP A 82 15.85 -7.90 4.07
CA ASP A 82 16.59 -9.06 3.55
C ASP A 82 15.69 -10.09 2.85
N ASN A 83 14.38 -9.98 3.05
CA ASN A 83 13.35 -10.73 2.32
C ASN A 83 13.05 -10.15 0.93
N GLY A 84 13.73 -9.08 0.51
CA GLY A 84 13.57 -8.41 -0.78
C GLY A 84 12.39 -7.46 -0.88
N ILE A 85 11.69 -7.17 0.22
CA ILE A 85 10.53 -6.28 0.23
C ILE A 85 10.96 -4.86 0.63
N THR A 86 10.44 -3.87 -0.09
CA THR A 86 10.64 -2.44 0.23
C THR A 86 9.59 -1.99 1.24
N TYR A 87 10.06 -1.49 2.38
CA TYR A 87 9.23 -0.97 3.46
C TYR A 87 9.39 0.53 3.62
N TYR A 88 8.33 1.16 4.11
CA TYR A 88 8.36 2.54 4.57
C TYR A 88 8.31 2.55 6.09
N LEU A 89 9.39 3.01 6.70
CA LEU A 89 9.54 3.06 8.14
C LEU A 89 8.82 4.27 8.72
N TYR A 90 8.05 4.03 9.78
CA TYR A 90 7.46 5.05 10.63
C TYR A 90 7.96 4.85 12.04
N GLN A 91 8.16 5.95 12.74
CA GLN A 91 8.61 5.94 14.12
C GLN A 91 7.44 5.68 15.07
N ASP A 92 7.59 4.73 15.99
CA ASP A 92 6.67 4.56 17.12
C ASP A 92 6.78 5.76 18.08
N ALA A 93 5.67 6.14 18.72
CA ALA A 93 5.64 7.30 19.62
C ALA A 93 6.59 7.19 20.84
N LYS A 94 7.03 5.98 21.20
CA LYS A 94 7.96 5.73 22.30
C LYS A 94 9.41 5.57 21.85
N MET A 95 9.65 5.58 20.54
CA MET A 95 11.00 5.43 19.99
C MET A 95 11.76 6.75 20.03
N GLU A 96 13.03 6.71 20.41
CA GLU A 96 13.90 7.88 20.44
C GLU A 96 14.18 8.41 19.02
N ASN A 97 14.13 9.74 18.85
CA ASN A 97 14.31 10.38 17.55
C ASN A 97 15.71 10.12 17.00
N GLU A 98 16.74 10.25 17.84
CA GLU A 98 18.14 10.07 17.46
C GLU A 98 18.41 8.65 16.96
N LEU A 99 17.74 7.66 17.57
CA LEU A 99 17.85 6.26 17.19
C LEU A 99 17.14 5.99 15.85
N PHE A 100 15.97 6.60 15.64
CA PHE A 100 15.23 6.49 14.38
C PHE A 100 15.98 7.16 13.22
N ASP A 101 16.55 8.35 13.45
CA ASP A 101 17.34 9.11 12.48
C ASP A 101 18.53 8.30 11.95
N ARG A 102 19.20 7.55 12.84
CA ARG A 102 20.28 6.63 12.44
C ARG A 102 19.78 5.52 11.53
N VAL A 103 18.66 4.88 11.88
CA VAL A 103 18.09 3.79 11.07
C VAL A 103 17.68 4.28 9.68
N VAL A 104 17.11 5.48 9.57
CA VAL A 104 16.69 6.04 8.27
C VAL A 104 17.82 6.72 7.49
N THR A 105 19.06 6.65 7.97
CA THR A 105 20.22 7.15 7.22
C THR A 105 20.52 6.21 6.04
N PRO A 106 20.65 6.72 4.80
CA PRO A 106 20.97 5.89 3.64
C PRO A 106 22.27 5.09 3.80
N GLY A 107 22.25 3.83 3.40
CA GLY A 107 23.37 2.89 3.53
C GLY A 107 23.42 2.14 4.86
N VAL A 108 22.68 2.60 5.88
CA VAL A 108 22.65 1.93 7.18
C VAL A 108 21.89 0.63 7.09
N THR A 109 22.52 -0.44 7.55
CA THR A 109 21.88 -1.74 7.73
C THR A 109 21.44 -1.87 9.18
N SER A 110 20.21 -2.32 9.41
CA SER A 110 19.63 -2.42 10.75
C SER A 110 18.77 -3.65 10.89
N ARG A 111 18.70 -4.16 12.13
CA ARG A 111 17.77 -5.22 12.53
C ARG A 111 16.70 -4.62 13.41
N LEU A 112 15.47 -4.63 12.91
CA LEU A 112 14.37 -3.89 13.48
C LEU A 112 13.26 -4.83 13.95
N LYS A 113 12.60 -4.46 15.05
CA LYS A 113 11.30 -5.01 15.42
C LYS A 113 10.22 -4.11 14.84
N LEU A 114 9.41 -4.67 13.97
CA LEU A 114 8.48 -3.94 13.11
C LEU A 114 7.05 -4.42 13.34
N VAL A 115 6.08 -3.56 13.05
CA VAL A 115 4.67 -3.95 12.91
C VAL A 115 4.06 -3.31 11.67
N THR A 116 3.32 -4.08 10.87
CA THR A 116 2.65 -3.54 9.68
C THR A 116 1.48 -2.64 10.06
N ARG A 117 1.39 -1.49 9.41
CA ARG A 117 0.34 -0.48 9.57
C ARG A 117 -0.41 -0.31 8.25
N THR A 118 -1.74 -0.29 8.30
CA THR A 118 -2.61 -0.10 7.12
C THR A 118 -3.37 1.21 7.16
N ASP A 119 -3.27 1.95 8.26
CA ASP A 119 -3.90 3.25 8.50
C ASP A 119 -3.01 4.43 8.07
N LEU A 120 -1.76 4.16 7.70
CA LEU A 120 -0.80 5.15 7.23
C LEU A 120 -0.84 5.29 5.70
N THR A 121 -0.62 6.51 5.22
CA THR A 121 -0.53 6.82 3.79
C THR A 121 0.63 7.79 3.53
N ALA A 122 1.32 7.63 2.40
CA ALA A 122 2.42 8.49 1.98
C ALA A 122 2.31 8.79 0.48
N ALA A 123 2.78 9.97 0.06
CA ALA A 123 2.82 10.35 -1.35
C ALA A 123 3.79 9.47 -2.18
N CYS A 124 4.80 8.91 -1.52
CA CYS A 124 5.70 7.90 -2.08
C CYS A 124 5.20 6.50 -1.68
N HIS A 125 4.40 5.83 -2.51
CA HIS A 125 3.87 4.51 -2.16
C HIS A 125 4.20 3.46 -3.22
N ASN A 126 5.05 2.48 -2.83
CA ASN A 126 5.35 1.26 -3.59
C ASN A 126 5.65 0.07 -2.65
N GLY A 127 5.06 0.04 -1.45
CA GLY A 127 5.33 -1.01 -0.46
C GLY A 127 4.56 -0.83 0.86
N PRO A 128 4.56 -1.85 1.74
CA PRO A 128 3.87 -1.82 3.02
C PRO A 128 4.49 -0.80 3.99
N PHE A 129 3.62 -0.16 4.76
CA PHE A 129 4.02 0.70 5.88
C PHE A 129 4.28 -0.15 7.11
N VAL A 130 5.41 0.10 7.77
CA VAL A 130 5.77 -0.55 9.02
C VAL A 130 6.19 0.49 10.04
N GLU A 131 5.74 0.29 11.26
CA GLU A 131 6.15 1.08 12.41
C GLU A 131 7.31 0.35 13.12
N VAL A 132 8.38 1.10 13.40
CA VAL A 132 9.55 0.61 14.11
C VAL A 132 9.27 0.68 15.60
N LEU A 133 9.07 -0.49 16.20
CA LEU A 133 8.82 -0.64 17.63
C LEU A 133 10.11 -0.64 18.43
N ASP A 134 11.19 -1.18 17.86
CA ASP A 134 12.48 -1.32 18.53
C ASP A 134 13.61 -1.48 17.51
N VAL A 135 14.82 -1.06 17.88
CA VAL A 135 16.03 -1.21 17.09
C VAL A 135 16.96 -2.17 17.81
N LEU A 136 17.07 -3.37 17.27
CA LEU A 136 17.83 -4.45 17.90
C LEU A 136 19.32 -4.34 17.57
N GLU A 137 19.65 -3.85 16.37
CA GLU A 137 21.02 -3.72 15.90
C GLU A 137 21.11 -2.66 14.78
N ILE A 138 22.24 -1.96 14.73
CA ILE A 138 22.61 -1.06 13.64
C ILE A 138 24.05 -1.40 13.23
N VAL A 139 24.26 -1.61 11.93
CA VAL A 139 25.54 -1.87 11.28
C VAL A 139 25.80 -0.72 10.30
N GLU A 140 26.87 0.02 10.56
CA GLU A 140 27.32 1.20 9.80
C GLU A 140 28.57 0.88 8.97
#